data_AF-A0A2G6J1H0-F1
#
_entry.id   AF-A0A2G6J1H0-F1
#
_cell.length_a   1.000
_cell.length_b   1.000
_cell.length_c   1.000
_cell.angle_alpha   90.00
_cell.angle_beta   90.00
_cell.angle_gamma   90.00
#
_symmetry.space_group_name_H-M   'P 1'
#
loop_
_entity.id
_entity.type
_entity.pdbx_description
1 polymer ?
#
loop_
_entity_poly.entity_id
_entity_poly.type
_entity_poly.pdbx_seq_one_letter_code
_entity_poly.pdbx_strand_id
1 'polypeptide(L)'
;MSTEAPTTDPKSNPTHSSRRRAEHCRPLSRPQKARQTTPMARFVGDEIGSAAQHPARSRRCGEAPNAAAFEGLEPAALWERFALLCRVPRCSGEEGAIREAVLAIGAERGLETRQDAIGNVVLCVPAAAGCEGWPTVVLQGHLDMVCEKSKASTHDFGCDPIDVERDGDWLLARETTLGADNGVAVAAALALLDDPPAKHGPLELLFTVDEERGLTGASQIGAEMLEGRILLNLDSEEEGFVTVGCAGGGDTEIVLPLGRAPLPPRYVVRKLVVEGAVGGHSGVDVHQNRANALRCLGRAADTLAAACGGLRLAAVEGGSKRNAIPREATALVAFPEAEVGVAEDVCAKVTAALAEEFRASDPALGVRLEEATAAELYSEATTEKVLALLTAVPTGVLAMNRELPDVVETSTNLGVVGEVEGGEALSVLSCTRSSIGPALEGVRQGLTALGRALGARVNADAAYPGWAPDLSSRLLALFKQVHEVETGKPPEVMVIHAGLECGILGERFPGMEMISIGPTMLGVHAPGERLSISSTRRFYALLKALLEALCPL
;
A
#
# COMPACT_ATOMS: atom_id res chain seq x y z
N MET A 1 40.76 42.83 -38.42
CA MET A 1 41.18 41.44 -38.11
C MET A 1 39.91 40.61 -38.22
N SER A 2 39.37 40.35 -39.42
CA SER A 2 39.88 39.42 -40.46
C SER A 2 39.84 37.98 -39.93
N THR A 3 39.16 36.98 -40.47
CA THR A 3 38.46 36.77 -41.77
C THR A 3 37.77 35.38 -41.65
N GLU A 4 36.49 35.23 -42.04
CA GLU A 4 35.99 34.44 -43.19
C GLU A 4 35.54 32.99 -42.92
N ALA A 5 34.27 32.72 -43.26
CA ALA A 5 33.74 31.43 -43.73
C ALA A 5 33.97 31.32 -45.26
N PRO A 6 33.77 30.18 -45.97
CA PRO A 6 32.40 29.70 -46.28
C PRO A 6 32.20 28.18 -46.62
N THR A 7 30.91 27.82 -46.62
CA THR A 7 30.11 26.78 -47.33
C THR A 7 30.73 25.70 -48.24
N THR A 8 30.11 24.50 -48.27
CA THR A 8 29.43 23.89 -49.45
C THR A 8 28.82 22.49 -49.17
N ASP A 9 27.63 22.26 -49.73
CA ASP A 9 26.91 21.00 -50.03
C ASP A 9 26.70 21.03 -51.59
N PRO A 10 26.19 20.05 -52.40
CA PRO A 10 25.52 18.75 -52.10
C PRO A 10 25.74 17.58 -53.14
N LYS A 11 24.94 16.50 -52.99
CA LYS A 11 24.48 15.45 -53.97
C LYS A 11 25.35 14.21 -54.27
N SER A 12 24.79 13.01 -54.04
CA SER A 12 24.21 12.15 -55.10
C SER A 12 23.78 10.75 -54.60
N ASN A 13 22.62 10.30 -55.10
CA ASN A 13 22.04 8.96 -54.99
C ASN A 13 22.61 8.07 -56.11
N PRO A 14 22.53 6.71 -56.02
CA PRO A 14 21.53 6.07 -56.87
C PRO A 14 20.85 4.81 -56.27
N THR A 15 19.57 4.74 -56.63
CA THR A 15 18.67 3.60 -56.89
C THR A 15 19.26 2.18 -57.06
N HIS A 16 18.59 1.18 -56.49
CA HIS A 16 18.20 -0.02 -57.26
C HIS A 16 16.83 -0.56 -56.82
N SER A 17 15.93 -0.61 -57.80
CA SER A 17 14.63 -1.26 -57.77
C SER A 17 14.77 -2.78 -57.91
N SER A 18 13.87 -3.56 -57.29
CA SER A 18 13.20 -4.64 -58.02
C SER A 18 11.79 -4.91 -57.49
N ARG A 19 10.85 -4.88 -58.44
CA ARG A 19 9.44 -5.25 -58.32
C ARG A 19 9.27 -6.76 -58.32
N ARG A 20 8.15 -7.25 -57.74
CA ARG A 20 7.26 -8.38 -58.09
C ARG A 20 6.77 -9.00 -56.76
N ARG A 21 5.50 -9.33 -56.51
CA ARG A 21 4.26 -9.41 -57.29
C ARG A 21 3.09 -9.40 -56.27
N ALA A 22 1.98 -8.78 -56.65
CA ALA A 22 0.65 -9.06 -56.10
C ALA A 22 0.05 -10.26 -56.84
N GLU A 23 -0.86 -10.99 -56.15
CA GLU A 23 -1.85 -12.01 -56.58
C GLU A 23 -1.97 -13.03 -55.43
N HIS A 24 -3.10 -13.37 -54.80
CA HIS A 24 -4.49 -13.55 -55.23
C HIS A 24 -5.48 -13.48 -54.05
N CYS A 25 -6.74 -13.20 -54.38
CA CYS A 25 -7.92 -13.14 -53.52
C CYS A 25 -8.51 -14.51 -53.13
N ARG A 26 -9.01 -14.60 -51.86
CA ARG A 26 -10.27 -15.25 -51.35
C ARG A 26 -10.46 -16.79 -51.52
N PRO A 27 -11.45 -17.45 -50.85
CA PRO A 27 -12.38 -17.04 -49.78
C PRO A 27 -12.55 -18.05 -48.60
N LEU A 28 -13.31 -17.60 -47.60
CA LEU A 28 -14.18 -18.30 -46.62
C LEU A 28 -14.50 -19.79 -46.87
N SER A 29 -14.36 -20.63 -45.82
CA SER A 29 -15.25 -21.79 -45.58
C SER A 29 -15.12 -22.39 -44.16
N ARG A 30 -16.16 -22.23 -43.34
CA ARG A 30 -16.75 -23.29 -42.47
C ARG A 30 -18.12 -23.62 -43.11
N PRO A 31 -18.73 -24.83 -43.01
CA PRO A 31 -18.87 -25.63 -41.77
C PRO A 31 -18.96 -27.18 -41.96
N GLN A 32 -19.03 -27.92 -40.83
CA GLN A 32 -19.83 -29.16 -40.55
C GLN A 32 -19.12 -29.95 -39.41
N LYS A 33 -19.70 -30.09 -38.20
CA LYS A 33 -20.77 -31.00 -37.70
C LYS A 33 -20.41 -32.50 -37.69
N ALA A 34 -20.76 -33.13 -36.55
CA ALA A 34 -20.78 -34.57 -36.17
C ALA A 34 -19.58 -35.00 -35.29
N ARG A 35 -19.69 -35.70 -34.15
CA ARG A 35 -20.74 -36.47 -33.44
C ARG A 35 -20.24 -36.65 -31.98
N GLN A 36 -20.99 -36.27 -30.94
CA GLN A 36 -21.78 -37.16 -30.05
C GLN A 36 -21.45 -38.67 -30.04
N THR A 37 -20.97 -39.14 -28.88
CA THR A 37 -21.32 -40.44 -28.24
C THR A 37 -21.11 -40.31 -26.72
N THR A 38 -22.14 -40.07 -25.88
CA THR A 38 -22.98 -41.01 -25.08
C THR A 38 -22.33 -41.60 -23.80
N PRO A 39 -23.13 -41.98 -22.77
CA PRO A 39 -22.89 -41.61 -21.37
C PRO A 39 -22.80 -42.83 -20.41
N MET A 40 -22.35 -42.63 -19.18
CA MET A 40 -22.65 -43.52 -18.04
C MET A 40 -22.76 -42.65 -16.78
N ALA A 41 -23.95 -42.46 -16.22
CA ALA A 41 -24.78 -43.40 -15.45
C ALA A 41 -24.49 -43.31 -13.95
N ARG A 42 -25.46 -42.66 -13.28
CA ARG A 42 -25.82 -42.62 -11.85
C ARG A 42 -25.34 -43.80 -11.00
N PHE A 43 -24.88 -43.50 -9.79
CA PHE A 43 -25.41 -44.14 -8.59
C PHE A 43 -25.69 -43.11 -7.50
N VAL A 44 -26.91 -43.19 -7.00
CA VAL A 44 -27.48 -42.50 -5.84
C VAL A 44 -27.12 -43.32 -4.61
N GLY A 45 -26.76 -42.66 -3.52
CA GLY A 45 -26.53 -43.28 -2.22
C GLY A 45 -26.52 -42.20 -1.15
N ASP A 46 -27.69 -42.03 -0.54
CA ASP A 46 -28.03 -41.15 0.58
C ASP A 46 -26.95 -41.09 1.68
N GLU A 47 -26.60 -39.88 2.11
CA GLU A 47 -26.45 -39.56 3.53
C GLU A 47 -26.76 -38.07 3.74
N ILE A 48 -28.02 -37.81 4.11
CA ILE A 48 -28.53 -36.52 4.55
C ILE A 48 -27.99 -36.31 5.98
N GLY A 49 -26.75 -35.80 6.07
CA GLY A 49 -26.16 -35.32 7.31
C GLY A 49 -26.50 -33.85 7.54
N SER A 50 -27.57 -33.61 8.28
CA SER A 50 -27.89 -32.39 9.05
C SER A 50 -27.01 -31.17 8.76
N ALA A 51 -27.53 -30.25 7.93
CA ALA A 51 -27.07 -28.87 7.93
C ALA A 51 -27.13 -28.32 9.36
N ALA A 52 -25.97 -28.18 10.00
CA ALA A 52 -25.84 -27.45 11.24
C ALA A 52 -26.22 -26.00 10.92
N GLN A 53 -27.46 -25.65 11.25
CA GLN A 53 -27.92 -24.28 11.35
C GLN A 53 -26.97 -23.57 12.32
N HIS A 54 -26.03 -22.78 11.78
CA HIS A 54 -25.40 -21.74 12.56
C HIS A 54 -26.52 -20.84 13.06
N PRO A 55 -26.65 -20.61 14.37
CA PRO A 55 -27.64 -19.67 14.85
C PRO A 55 -27.20 -18.31 14.35
N ALA A 56 -27.94 -17.74 13.41
CA ALA A 56 -27.93 -16.31 13.17
C ALA A 56 -28.31 -15.66 14.49
N ARG A 57 -27.30 -15.33 15.30
CA ARG A 57 -27.48 -14.48 16.47
C ARG A 57 -27.90 -13.14 15.90
N SER A 58 -29.19 -12.85 15.98
CA SER A 58 -29.76 -11.53 15.74
C SER A 58 -29.24 -10.59 16.82
N ARG A 59 -27.98 -10.17 16.70
CA ARG A 59 -27.51 -9.00 17.43
C ARG A 59 -28.25 -7.81 16.81
N ARG A 60 -28.92 -7.02 17.64
CA ARG A 60 -29.43 -5.73 17.18
C ARG A 60 -28.21 -4.84 16.92
N CYS A 61 -28.15 -4.23 15.75
CA CYS A 61 -27.17 -3.19 15.45
C CYS A 61 -27.18 -2.13 16.57
N GLY A 62 -26.01 -1.62 16.90
CA GLY A 62 -25.81 -0.61 17.97
C GLY A 62 -26.65 0.66 17.79
N GLU A 63 -26.82 1.41 18.87
CA GLU A 63 -27.45 2.73 18.85
C GLU A 63 -26.57 3.74 18.09
N ALA A 64 -27.18 4.80 17.54
CA ALA A 64 -26.51 5.85 16.76
C ALA A 64 -25.24 6.39 17.47
N PRO A 65 -24.22 6.88 16.72
CA PRO A 65 -23.00 7.39 17.33
C PRO A 65 -23.34 8.46 18.37
N ASN A 66 -22.55 8.51 19.45
CA ASN A 66 -22.81 9.38 20.59
C ASN A 66 -22.88 10.85 20.14
N ALA A 67 -24.11 11.35 19.92
CA ALA A 67 -24.34 12.69 19.39
C ALA A 67 -23.73 13.80 20.28
N ALA A 68 -23.56 13.52 21.58
CA ALA A 68 -22.91 14.44 22.51
C ALA A 68 -21.41 14.67 22.18
N ALA A 69 -20.74 13.74 21.51
CA ALA A 69 -19.34 13.90 21.14
C ALA A 69 -19.13 15.06 20.14
N PHE A 70 -20.13 15.32 19.30
CA PHE A 70 -20.09 16.35 18.26
C PHE A 70 -20.70 17.69 18.69
N GLU A 71 -21.27 17.77 19.90
CA GLU A 71 -22.00 18.95 20.35
C GLU A 71 -21.08 20.18 20.49
N GLY A 72 -21.49 21.29 19.89
CA GLY A 72 -20.78 22.58 19.94
C GLY A 72 -19.46 22.62 19.16
N LEU A 73 -19.20 21.64 18.29
CA LEU A 73 -18.02 21.66 17.42
C LEU A 73 -18.24 22.58 16.21
N GLU A 74 -17.18 23.29 15.82
CA GLU A 74 -17.19 24.19 14.67
C GLU A 74 -16.09 23.78 13.67
N PRO A 75 -16.34 23.84 12.35
CA PRO A 75 -17.59 24.25 11.71
C PRO A 75 -18.67 23.16 11.78
N ALA A 76 -19.89 23.52 12.18
CA ALA A 76 -20.98 22.55 12.38
C ALA A 76 -21.24 21.67 11.15
N ALA A 77 -21.25 22.25 9.95
CA ALA A 77 -21.46 21.51 8.70
C ALA A 77 -20.48 20.34 8.52
N LEU A 78 -19.18 20.54 8.79
CA LEU A 78 -18.18 19.47 8.69
C LEU A 78 -18.45 18.36 9.68
N TRP A 79 -18.71 18.70 10.94
CA TRP A 79 -18.94 17.71 11.99
C TRP A 79 -20.24 16.94 11.82
N GLU A 80 -21.28 17.56 11.26
CA GLU A 80 -22.52 16.88 10.87
C GLU A 80 -22.27 15.83 9.77
N ARG A 81 -21.43 16.15 8.77
CA ARG A 81 -21.02 15.20 7.74
C ARG A 81 -20.13 14.09 8.33
N PHE A 82 -19.18 14.41 9.19
CA PHE A 82 -18.34 13.39 9.83
C PHE A 82 -19.15 12.46 10.75
N ALA A 83 -20.15 12.97 11.46
CA ALA A 83 -21.08 12.15 12.25
C ALA A 83 -21.94 11.21 11.38
N LEU A 84 -22.32 11.62 10.17
CA LEU A 84 -22.94 10.73 9.19
C LEU A 84 -21.99 9.59 8.79
N LEU A 85 -20.72 9.91 8.51
CA LEU A 85 -19.68 8.93 8.15
C LEU A 85 -19.43 7.93 9.29
N CYS A 86 -19.44 8.36 10.55
CA CYS A 86 -19.33 7.48 11.71
C CYS A 86 -20.58 6.62 11.94
N ARG A 87 -21.75 7.08 11.47
CA ARG A 87 -23.02 6.35 11.62
C ARG A 87 -23.19 5.22 10.61
N VAL A 88 -22.60 5.35 9.43
CA VAL A 88 -22.80 4.42 8.32
C VAL A 88 -21.60 3.47 8.22
N PRO A 89 -21.81 2.16 8.43
CA PRO A 89 -20.82 1.12 8.14
C PRO A 89 -20.17 1.28 6.77
N ARG A 90 -18.83 1.24 6.72
CA ARG A 90 -18.05 1.51 5.52
C ARG A 90 -16.67 0.84 5.50
N CYS A 91 -16.58 -0.41 5.94
CA CYS A 91 -15.33 -1.17 5.81
C CYS A 91 -14.88 -1.27 4.35
N SER A 92 -13.57 -1.39 4.14
CA SER A 92 -12.98 -1.63 2.82
C SER A 92 -13.50 -2.89 2.14
N GLY A 93 -14.12 -2.71 0.98
CA GLY A 93 -14.89 -3.72 0.23
C GLY A 93 -16.38 -3.79 0.57
N GLU A 94 -16.88 -2.99 1.51
CA GLU A 94 -18.29 -2.91 1.95
C GLU A 94 -18.83 -1.46 1.94
N GLU A 95 -18.36 -0.61 1.04
CA GLU A 95 -18.67 0.83 0.94
C GLU A 95 -20.09 1.13 0.43
N GLY A 96 -20.88 0.09 0.14
CA GLY A 96 -22.19 0.24 -0.51
C GLY A 96 -23.12 1.20 0.23
N ALA A 97 -23.22 1.08 1.56
CA ALA A 97 -24.12 1.92 2.35
C ALA A 97 -23.70 3.40 2.36
N ILE A 98 -22.41 3.68 2.53
CA ILE A 98 -21.91 5.06 2.54
C ILE A 98 -21.99 5.69 1.15
N ARG A 99 -21.73 4.93 0.09
CA ARG A 99 -21.88 5.37 -1.29
C ARG A 99 -23.29 5.83 -1.60
N GLU A 100 -24.31 5.04 -1.22
CA GLU A 100 -25.71 5.42 -1.40
C GLU A 100 -26.06 6.70 -0.63
N ALA A 101 -25.51 6.89 0.58
CA ALA A 101 -25.71 8.13 1.34
C ALA A 101 -25.12 9.36 0.64
N VAL A 102 -23.94 9.24 0.03
CA VAL A 102 -23.30 10.33 -0.75
C VAL A 102 -24.09 10.64 -2.01
N LEU A 103 -24.53 9.61 -2.75
CA LEU A 103 -25.38 9.78 -3.94
C LEU A 103 -26.72 10.45 -3.60
N ALA A 104 -27.32 10.10 -2.47
CA ALA A 104 -28.54 10.74 -1.98
C ALA A 104 -28.31 12.25 -1.70
N ILE A 105 -27.19 12.63 -1.09
CA ILE A 105 -26.84 14.04 -0.87
C ILE A 105 -26.73 14.79 -2.21
N GLY A 106 -26.06 14.20 -3.21
CA GLY A 106 -25.97 14.77 -4.54
C GLY A 106 -27.34 15.00 -5.19
N ALA A 107 -28.23 13.99 -5.10
CA ALA A 107 -29.58 14.06 -5.64
C ALA A 107 -30.46 15.10 -4.92
N GLU A 108 -30.40 15.17 -3.60
CA GLU A 108 -31.11 16.18 -2.79
C GLU A 108 -30.69 17.61 -3.15
N ARG A 109 -29.44 17.79 -3.56
CA ARG A 109 -28.88 19.07 -4.01
C ARG A 109 -29.04 19.33 -5.51
N GLY A 110 -29.59 18.38 -6.27
CA GLY A 110 -29.76 18.49 -7.71
C GLY A 110 -28.44 18.60 -8.47
N LEU A 111 -27.37 18.02 -7.93
CA LEU A 111 -26.05 18.00 -8.56
C LEU A 111 -25.99 16.93 -9.66
N GLU A 112 -25.19 17.17 -10.69
CA GLU A 112 -24.77 16.09 -11.59
C GLU A 112 -23.89 15.12 -10.78
N THR A 113 -24.19 13.82 -10.90
CA THR A 113 -23.44 12.77 -10.22
C THR A 113 -22.98 11.72 -11.23
N ARG A 114 -21.73 11.29 -11.08
CA ARG A 114 -21.14 10.22 -11.88
C ARG A 114 -20.77 9.08 -10.95
N GLN A 115 -21.02 7.86 -11.39
CA GLN A 115 -20.61 6.65 -10.70
C GLN A 115 -20.03 5.68 -11.73
N ASP A 116 -18.82 5.19 -11.49
CA ASP A 116 -18.20 4.20 -12.37
C ASP A 116 -18.54 2.75 -11.97
N ALA A 117 -18.01 1.80 -12.73
CA ALA A 117 -18.30 0.38 -12.54
C ALA A 117 -17.71 -0.21 -11.26
N ILE A 118 -16.59 0.33 -10.75
CA ILE A 118 -15.98 -0.13 -9.50
C ILE A 118 -16.69 0.46 -8.28
N GLY A 119 -17.35 1.61 -8.47
CA GLY A 119 -18.19 2.26 -7.47
C GLY A 119 -17.63 3.57 -6.93
N ASN A 120 -16.63 4.16 -7.59
CA ASN A 120 -16.22 5.53 -7.29
C ASN A 120 -17.36 6.50 -7.63
N VAL A 121 -17.49 7.58 -6.88
CA VAL A 121 -18.51 8.60 -7.07
C VAL A 121 -17.87 9.96 -7.29
N VAL A 122 -18.40 10.73 -8.24
CA VAL A 122 -18.06 12.16 -8.41
C VAL A 122 -19.34 12.98 -8.29
N LEU A 123 -19.35 13.96 -7.39
CA LEU A 123 -20.38 15.00 -7.35
C LEU A 123 -19.86 16.26 -8.02
N CYS A 124 -20.54 16.74 -9.06
CA CYS A 124 -20.15 17.94 -9.80
C CYS A 124 -20.86 19.17 -9.21
N VAL A 125 -20.10 20.03 -8.55
CA VAL A 125 -20.59 21.27 -7.93
C VAL A 125 -20.34 22.43 -8.90
N PRO A 126 -21.37 23.22 -9.26
CA PRO A 126 -21.18 24.39 -10.10
C PRO A 126 -20.30 25.44 -9.39
N ALA A 127 -19.66 26.30 -10.17
CA ALA A 127 -18.90 27.41 -9.61
C ALA A 127 -19.77 28.31 -8.72
N ALA A 128 -19.16 28.89 -7.69
CA ALA A 128 -19.79 29.96 -6.95
C ALA A 128 -20.05 31.16 -7.88
N ALA A 129 -21.08 31.96 -7.57
CA ALA A 129 -21.45 33.09 -8.41
C ALA A 129 -20.26 34.06 -8.63
N GLY A 130 -19.93 34.33 -9.90
CA GLY A 130 -18.79 35.17 -10.29
C GLY A 130 -17.45 34.43 -10.37
N CYS A 131 -17.44 33.11 -10.18
CA CYS A 131 -16.26 32.25 -10.25
C CYS A 131 -16.31 31.27 -11.44
N GLU A 132 -17.21 31.47 -12.40
CA GLU A 132 -17.45 30.54 -13.52
C GLU A 132 -16.23 30.42 -14.46
N GLY A 133 -15.32 31.40 -14.46
CA GLY A 133 -14.09 31.38 -15.24
C GLY A 133 -12.87 30.80 -14.51
N TRP A 134 -13.04 30.33 -13.27
CA TRP A 134 -11.95 29.75 -12.47
C TRP A 134 -11.72 28.29 -12.86
N PRO A 135 -10.52 27.72 -12.59
CA PRO A 135 -10.24 26.33 -12.91
C PRO A 135 -11.17 25.36 -12.17
N THR A 136 -11.49 24.23 -12.82
CA THR A 136 -12.16 23.09 -12.18
C THR A 136 -11.19 22.40 -11.21
N VAL A 137 -11.61 22.21 -9.97
CA VAL A 137 -10.81 21.60 -8.91
C VAL A 137 -11.42 20.27 -8.49
N VAL A 138 -10.58 19.22 -8.41
CA VAL A 138 -10.96 17.92 -7.86
C VAL A 138 -10.63 17.92 -6.37
N LEU A 139 -11.62 17.71 -5.52
CA LEU A 139 -11.40 17.39 -4.10
C LEU A 139 -11.55 15.89 -3.95
N GLN A 140 -10.51 15.21 -3.48
CA GLN A 140 -10.50 13.76 -3.39
C GLN A 140 -10.34 13.26 -1.95
N GLY A 141 -11.18 12.30 -1.59
CA GLY A 141 -11.02 11.44 -0.43
C GLY A 141 -11.60 10.05 -0.68
N HIS A 142 -11.29 9.07 0.18
CA HIS A 142 -11.80 7.70 0.04
C HIS A 142 -12.96 7.42 1.01
N LEU A 143 -13.89 6.55 0.57
CA LEU A 143 -15.12 6.23 1.30
C LEU A 143 -14.93 5.17 2.37
N ASP A 144 -13.95 4.29 2.20
CA ASP A 144 -13.72 3.18 3.11
C ASP A 144 -12.94 3.56 4.36
N MET A 145 -12.84 2.62 5.28
CA MET A 145 -11.96 2.71 6.45
C MET A 145 -11.43 1.32 6.80
N VAL A 146 -10.25 1.30 7.40
CA VAL A 146 -9.74 0.11 8.09
C VAL A 146 -10.66 -0.23 9.27
N CYS A 147 -11.15 -1.46 9.30
CA CYS A 147 -12.05 -1.97 10.34
C CYS A 147 -11.29 -2.86 11.34
N GLU A 148 -10.48 -2.22 12.20
CA GLU A 148 -9.68 -2.89 13.23
C GLU A 148 -10.24 -2.62 14.63
N LYS A 149 -10.17 -3.61 15.52
CA LYS A 149 -10.70 -3.50 16.89
C LYS A 149 -9.85 -4.23 17.91
N SER A 150 -9.96 -3.79 19.16
CA SER A 150 -9.30 -4.47 20.27
C SER A 150 -9.87 -5.88 20.46
N LYS A 151 -9.10 -6.78 21.08
CA LYS A 151 -9.57 -8.13 21.42
C LYS A 151 -10.77 -8.14 22.37
N ALA A 152 -10.96 -7.07 23.14
CA ALA A 152 -12.06 -6.94 24.09
C ALA A 152 -13.33 -6.35 23.44
N SER A 153 -13.18 -5.69 22.29
CA SER A 153 -14.29 -5.04 21.60
C SER A 153 -15.28 -6.06 21.03
N THR A 154 -16.56 -5.82 21.30
CA THR A 154 -17.65 -6.59 20.67
C THR A 154 -18.14 -5.95 19.39
N HIS A 155 -17.68 -4.77 18.99
CA HIS A 155 -18.17 -4.01 17.83
C HIS A 155 -18.24 -4.85 16.54
N ASP A 156 -19.35 -4.76 15.81
CA ASP A 156 -19.55 -5.39 14.50
C ASP A 156 -19.64 -4.35 13.40
N PHE A 157 -18.52 -4.12 12.70
CA PHE A 157 -18.41 -3.06 11.70
C PHE A 157 -19.36 -3.22 10.50
N GLY A 158 -19.94 -4.40 10.26
CA GLY A 158 -20.90 -4.57 9.17
C GLY A 158 -22.25 -3.92 9.44
N CYS A 159 -22.52 -3.51 10.69
CA CYS A 159 -23.83 -2.94 11.05
C CYS A 159 -23.84 -1.94 12.21
N ASP A 160 -22.87 -2.00 13.13
CA ASP A 160 -22.76 -1.09 14.26
C ASP A 160 -22.15 0.25 13.81
N PRO A 161 -22.70 1.40 14.23
CA PRO A 161 -22.03 2.69 14.05
C PRO A 161 -20.80 2.80 14.96
N ILE A 162 -19.83 3.62 14.56
CA ILE A 162 -18.62 3.88 15.35
C ILE A 162 -18.98 4.58 16.65
N ASP A 163 -18.49 4.06 17.77
CA ASP A 163 -18.67 4.68 19.09
C ASP A 163 -17.63 5.79 19.28
N VAL A 164 -18.05 7.01 18.98
CA VAL A 164 -17.19 8.19 19.03
C VAL A 164 -17.22 8.82 20.41
N GLU A 165 -16.04 9.01 21.00
CA GLU A 165 -15.84 9.74 22.23
C GLU A 165 -15.13 11.07 21.98
N ARG A 166 -15.43 12.07 22.80
CA ARG A 166 -14.69 13.33 22.85
C ARG A 166 -13.83 13.38 24.11
N ASP A 167 -12.52 13.54 23.92
CA ASP A 167 -11.53 13.69 24.99
C ASP A 167 -10.69 14.97 24.74
N GLY A 168 -11.13 16.08 25.34
CA GLY A 168 -10.51 17.39 25.14
C GLY A 168 -10.58 17.86 23.68
N ASP A 169 -9.40 17.97 23.04
CA ASP A 169 -9.25 18.34 21.62
C ASP A 169 -9.37 17.14 20.67
N TRP A 170 -9.57 15.92 21.18
CA TRP A 170 -9.61 14.71 20.36
C TRP A 170 -11.03 14.16 20.25
N LEU A 171 -11.43 13.80 19.03
CA LEU A 171 -12.45 12.78 18.80
C LEU A 171 -11.75 11.45 18.58
N LEU A 172 -12.24 10.39 19.19
CA LEU A 172 -11.58 9.08 19.16
C LEU A 172 -12.58 7.93 19.28
N ALA A 173 -12.16 6.75 18.84
CA ALA A 173 -12.83 5.49 19.16
C ALA A 173 -11.86 4.62 19.98
N ARG A 174 -12.17 4.33 21.25
CA ARG A 174 -11.18 3.68 22.15
C ARG A 174 -10.83 2.27 21.75
N GLU A 175 -11.85 1.50 21.37
CA GLU A 175 -11.75 0.05 21.20
C GLU A 175 -11.80 -0.37 19.72
N THR A 176 -11.95 0.58 18.81
CA THR A 176 -12.00 0.38 17.35
C THR A 176 -11.21 1.49 16.65
N THR A 177 -10.99 1.35 15.36
CA THR A 177 -10.70 2.48 14.49
C THR A 177 -11.87 3.48 14.49
N LEU A 178 -11.54 4.75 14.29
CA LEU A 178 -12.49 5.85 14.19
C LEU A 178 -12.93 6.04 12.74
N GLY A 179 -12.03 5.81 11.78
CA GLY A 179 -12.24 6.16 10.38
C GLY A 179 -12.18 7.68 10.18
N ALA A 180 -11.31 8.38 10.90
CA ALA A 180 -10.97 9.75 10.56
C ALA A 180 -10.28 9.78 9.19
N ASP A 181 -9.38 8.83 8.97
CA ASP A 181 -8.87 8.44 7.66
C ASP A 181 -9.91 7.58 6.90
N ASN A 182 -10.45 7.99 5.76
CA ASN A 182 -10.47 9.35 5.20
C ASN A 182 -11.84 10.01 5.34
N GLY A 183 -12.62 9.60 6.35
CA GLY A 183 -13.95 10.14 6.62
C GLY A 183 -13.97 11.65 6.83
N VAL A 184 -12.90 12.24 7.37
CA VAL A 184 -12.81 13.71 7.57
C VAL A 184 -12.67 14.48 6.25
N ALA A 185 -12.02 13.90 5.24
CA ALA A 185 -11.95 14.47 3.90
C ALA A 185 -13.32 14.45 3.21
N VAL A 186 -13.99 13.29 3.25
CA VAL A 186 -15.35 13.15 2.71
C VAL A 186 -16.27 14.16 3.38
N ALA A 187 -16.18 14.29 4.71
CA ALA A 187 -16.94 15.27 5.47
C ALA A 187 -16.63 16.72 5.07
N ALA A 188 -15.35 17.08 4.91
CA ALA A 188 -14.93 18.41 4.50
C ALA A 188 -15.42 18.76 3.08
N ALA A 189 -15.28 17.85 2.12
CA ALA A 189 -15.76 18.02 0.75
C ALA A 189 -17.28 18.23 0.70
N LEU A 190 -18.05 17.41 1.43
CA LEU A 190 -19.51 17.52 1.48
C LEU A 190 -19.98 18.77 2.25
N ALA A 191 -19.24 19.22 3.26
CA ALA A 191 -19.60 20.40 4.04
C ALA A 191 -19.55 21.71 3.24
N LEU A 192 -18.76 21.76 2.17
CA LEU A 192 -18.75 22.90 1.23
C LEU A 192 -20.09 23.13 0.55
N LEU A 193 -20.96 22.12 0.51
CA LEU A 193 -22.33 22.26 0.00
C LEU A 193 -23.23 23.06 0.97
N ASP A 194 -22.93 23.03 2.27
CA ASP A 194 -23.78 23.58 3.33
C ASP A 194 -23.27 24.89 3.92
N ASP A 195 -21.95 25.09 3.90
CA ASP A 195 -21.29 26.28 4.43
C ASP A 195 -21.51 27.46 3.44
N PRO A 196 -21.74 28.72 3.91
CA PRO A 196 -21.94 29.86 3.02
C PRO A 196 -20.82 29.93 2.00
N PRO A 197 -21.14 30.22 0.72
CA PRO A 197 -20.31 29.79 -0.40
C PRO A 197 -18.91 30.35 -0.25
N ALA A 198 -17.98 29.45 0.07
CA ALA A 198 -16.57 29.68 -0.23
C ALA A 198 -16.50 30.06 -1.71
N LYS A 199 -15.72 31.07 -2.07
CA LYS A 199 -15.54 31.33 -3.50
C LYS A 199 -14.72 30.21 -4.10
N HIS A 200 -15.28 29.54 -5.09
CA HIS A 200 -14.63 28.44 -5.78
C HIS A 200 -15.09 28.40 -7.23
N GLY A 201 -14.22 27.91 -8.12
CA GLY A 201 -14.60 27.47 -9.46
C GLY A 201 -15.48 26.23 -9.42
N PRO A 202 -15.73 25.57 -10.56
CA PRO A 202 -16.40 24.27 -10.56
C PRO A 202 -15.63 23.26 -9.70
N LEU A 203 -16.32 22.43 -8.93
CA LEU A 203 -15.70 21.37 -8.13
C LEU A 203 -16.14 20.00 -8.61
N GLU A 204 -15.21 19.06 -8.63
CA GLU A 204 -15.48 17.62 -8.74
C GLU A 204 -15.12 16.97 -7.40
N LEU A 205 -16.13 16.58 -6.61
CA LEU A 205 -15.90 15.89 -5.34
C LEU A 205 -15.77 14.40 -5.62
N LEU A 206 -14.53 13.92 -5.75
CA LEU A 206 -14.21 12.52 -6.02
C LEU A 206 -14.14 11.71 -4.73
N PHE A 207 -14.95 10.67 -4.66
CA PHE A 207 -15.00 9.71 -3.57
C PHE A 207 -14.64 8.33 -4.10
N THR A 208 -13.42 7.88 -3.78
CA THR A 208 -12.89 6.57 -4.18
C THR A 208 -13.33 5.46 -3.23
N VAL A 209 -13.24 4.20 -3.67
CA VAL A 209 -13.53 3.00 -2.86
C VAL A 209 -12.30 2.11 -2.72
N ASP A 210 -12.24 1.34 -1.64
CA ASP A 210 -11.24 0.29 -1.38
C ASP A 210 -9.78 0.79 -1.51
N GLU A 211 -9.48 1.91 -0.85
CA GLU A 211 -8.12 2.45 -0.71
C GLU A 211 -7.27 1.47 0.12
N GLU A 212 -7.77 1.11 1.30
CA GLU A 212 -6.99 0.57 2.42
C GLU A 212 -6.49 -0.87 2.21
N ARG A 213 -7.05 -1.55 1.21
CA ARG A 213 -6.67 -2.91 0.84
C ARG A 213 -5.76 -2.98 -0.38
N GLY A 214 -5.83 -1.98 -1.27
CA GLY A 214 -5.14 -2.07 -2.55
C GLY A 214 -5.39 -0.95 -3.55
N LEU A 215 -5.95 0.19 -3.14
CA LEU A 215 -6.19 1.34 -4.02
C LEU A 215 -7.05 0.98 -5.25
N THR A 216 -8.02 0.07 -5.08
CA THR A 216 -8.66 -0.57 -6.25
C THR A 216 -9.65 0.34 -6.94
N GLY A 217 -10.31 1.24 -6.21
CA GLY A 217 -11.13 2.32 -6.74
C GLY A 217 -10.33 3.24 -7.65
N ALA A 218 -9.26 3.87 -7.15
CA ALA A 218 -8.36 4.69 -7.98
C ALA A 218 -7.77 3.92 -9.16
N SER A 219 -7.37 2.65 -8.96
CA SER A 219 -6.77 1.83 -10.02
C SER A 219 -7.71 1.54 -11.17
N GLN A 220 -9.03 1.51 -10.94
CA GLN A 220 -10.05 1.16 -11.93
C GLN A 220 -10.95 2.33 -12.33
N ILE A 221 -10.61 3.55 -11.91
CA ILE A 221 -11.39 4.75 -12.23
C ILE A 221 -11.53 4.93 -13.75
N GLY A 222 -12.75 5.26 -14.18
CA GLY A 222 -13.05 5.59 -15.58
C GLY A 222 -12.32 6.88 -16.02
N ALA A 223 -11.77 6.89 -17.24
CA ALA A 223 -11.02 8.04 -17.77
C ALA A 223 -11.91 9.28 -17.99
N GLU A 224 -13.22 9.08 -18.07
CA GLU A 224 -14.26 10.09 -18.22
C GLU A 224 -14.81 10.63 -16.90
N MET A 225 -14.33 10.13 -15.75
CA MET A 225 -14.86 10.51 -14.44
C MET A 225 -14.53 11.97 -14.07
N LEU A 226 -13.35 12.46 -14.48
CA LEU A 226 -12.81 13.76 -14.08
C LEU A 226 -12.43 14.64 -15.27
N GLU A 227 -12.80 15.91 -15.18
CA GLU A 227 -12.43 16.98 -16.10
C GLU A 227 -11.35 17.90 -15.50
N GLY A 228 -11.32 18.05 -14.18
CA GLY A 228 -10.35 18.87 -13.47
C GLY A 228 -8.90 18.42 -13.68
N ARG A 229 -7.97 19.38 -13.58
CA ARG A 229 -6.51 19.13 -13.64
C ARG A 229 -5.76 19.74 -12.45
N ILE A 230 -6.50 20.13 -11.43
CA ILE A 230 -5.99 20.52 -10.12
C ILE A 230 -6.67 19.58 -9.13
N LEU A 231 -5.89 18.75 -8.44
CA LEU A 231 -6.41 17.82 -7.45
C LEU A 231 -5.85 18.17 -6.07
N LEU A 232 -6.78 18.33 -5.13
CA LEU A 232 -6.51 18.44 -3.71
C LEU A 232 -6.94 17.10 -3.08
N ASN A 233 -5.98 16.21 -2.89
CA ASN A 233 -6.18 15.02 -2.08
C ASN A 233 -6.19 15.47 -0.62
N LEU A 234 -7.13 14.94 0.15
CA LEU A 234 -7.37 15.35 1.53
C LEU A 234 -6.95 14.25 2.53
N ASP A 235 -5.94 13.47 2.16
CA ASP A 235 -5.56 12.20 2.79
C ASP A 235 -4.20 12.26 3.50
N SER A 236 -3.72 13.47 3.82
CA SER A 236 -2.59 13.61 4.73
C SER A 236 -3.04 13.66 6.19
N GLU A 237 -2.26 13.02 7.06
CA GLU A 237 -2.61 12.83 8.46
C GLU A 237 -1.96 13.86 9.41
N GLU A 238 -1.26 14.87 8.87
CA GLU A 238 -0.51 15.83 9.67
C GLU A 238 -0.71 17.28 9.20
N GLU A 239 -1.24 18.11 10.09
CA GLU A 239 -1.35 19.56 9.86
C GLU A 239 0.01 20.23 9.76
N GLY A 240 0.12 21.22 8.88
CA GLY A 240 1.34 21.98 8.66
C GLY A 240 2.25 21.37 7.60
N PHE A 241 1.91 20.18 7.10
CA PHE A 241 2.60 19.51 6.02
C PHE A 241 1.78 19.54 4.73
N VAL A 242 2.49 19.47 3.62
CA VAL A 242 1.93 19.20 2.30
C VAL A 242 2.69 18.06 1.66
N THR A 243 1.97 16.98 1.39
CA THR A 243 2.51 15.85 0.64
C THR A 243 2.48 16.19 -0.84
N VAL A 244 3.63 16.07 -1.48
CA VAL A 244 3.83 16.38 -2.91
C VAL A 244 4.35 15.19 -3.70
N GLY A 245 4.44 14.02 -3.06
CA GLY A 245 4.92 12.81 -3.69
C GLY A 245 4.69 11.60 -2.80
N CYS A 246 4.58 10.44 -3.43
CA CYS A 246 4.44 9.16 -2.74
C CYS A 246 5.21 8.06 -3.49
N ALA A 247 5.54 6.99 -2.79
CA ALA A 247 6.15 5.83 -3.42
C ALA A 247 5.09 4.96 -4.11
N GLY A 248 5.37 4.54 -5.34
CA GLY A 248 4.72 3.40 -5.96
C GLY A 248 5.17 2.12 -5.30
N GLY A 249 4.54 0.99 -5.64
CA GLY A 249 4.86 -0.28 -5.02
C GLY A 249 4.50 -1.48 -5.86
N GLY A 250 5.26 -2.55 -5.69
CA GLY A 250 5.04 -3.81 -6.38
C GLY A 250 5.67 -4.98 -5.65
N ASP A 251 4.95 -6.09 -5.60
CA ASP A 251 5.42 -7.30 -4.95
C ASP A 251 6.22 -8.16 -5.93
N THR A 252 7.22 -8.86 -5.40
CA THR A 252 7.93 -9.92 -6.11
C THR A 252 7.99 -11.15 -5.24
N GLU A 253 7.41 -12.24 -5.71
CA GLU A 253 7.41 -13.53 -5.04
C GLU A 253 8.32 -14.50 -5.79
N ILE A 254 9.37 -14.98 -5.12
CA ILE A 254 10.24 -16.04 -5.62
C ILE A 254 9.76 -17.36 -5.02
N VAL A 255 9.32 -18.28 -5.88
CA VAL A 255 8.82 -19.62 -5.49
C VAL A 255 9.86 -20.67 -5.88
N LEU A 256 10.64 -21.11 -4.90
CA LEU A 256 11.75 -22.04 -5.05
C LEU A 256 11.30 -23.48 -4.80
N PRO A 257 11.39 -24.40 -5.78
CA PRO A 257 11.12 -25.82 -5.55
C PRO A 257 12.04 -26.43 -4.49
N LEU A 258 11.46 -27.18 -3.55
CA LEU A 258 12.18 -27.82 -2.46
C LEU A 258 12.50 -29.28 -2.82
N GLY A 259 13.78 -29.61 -2.88
CA GLY A 259 14.22 -31.00 -2.85
C GLY A 259 14.32 -31.46 -1.40
N ARG A 260 13.90 -32.69 -1.09
CA ARG A 260 13.98 -33.28 0.25
C ARG A 260 15.01 -34.41 0.30
N ALA A 261 15.53 -34.70 1.48
CA ALA A 261 16.46 -35.79 1.76
C ALA A 261 16.28 -36.27 3.22
N PRO A 262 16.58 -37.55 3.51
CA PRO A 262 16.50 -38.07 4.87
C PRO A 262 17.55 -37.42 5.78
N LEU A 263 17.26 -37.37 7.08
CA LEU A 263 18.20 -36.97 8.12
C LEU A 263 19.41 -37.93 8.16
N PRO A 264 20.65 -37.45 7.99
CA PRO A 264 21.83 -38.30 8.08
C PRO A 264 22.04 -38.85 9.50
N PRO A 265 22.65 -40.04 9.65
CA PRO A 265 23.03 -40.56 10.97
C PRO A 265 23.95 -39.61 11.72
N ARG A 266 23.80 -39.52 13.04
CA ARG A 266 24.62 -38.67 13.94
C ARG A 266 24.49 -37.17 13.65
N TYR A 267 23.38 -36.75 13.03
CA TYR A 267 22.97 -35.35 12.98
C TYR A 267 21.97 -35.08 14.09
N VAL A 268 22.00 -33.86 14.61
CA VAL A 268 20.96 -33.31 15.48
C VAL A 268 20.19 -32.22 14.74
N VAL A 269 18.93 -32.05 15.10
CA VAL A 269 18.11 -30.93 14.62
C VAL A 269 17.98 -29.91 15.75
N ARG A 270 18.09 -28.63 15.38
CA ARG A 270 17.86 -27.48 16.26
C ARG A 270 16.98 -26.47 15.56
N LYS A 271 16.16 -25.75 16.32
CA LYS A 271 15.45 -24.58 15.83
C LYS A 271 16.32 -23.35 16.06
N LEU A 272 16.79 -22.75 14.98
CA LEU A 272 17.46 -21.46 14.98
C LEU A 272 16.39 -20.37 15.04
N VAL A 273 16.42 -19.55 16.07
CA VAL A 273 15.45 -18.48 16.32
C VAL A 273 16.17 -17.14 16.26
N VAL A 274 15.64 -16.23 15.44
CA VAL A 274 15.96 -14.81 15.47
C VAL A 274 14.73 -14.07 15.97
N GLU A 275 14.91 -13.27 17.02
CA GLU A 275 13.83 -12.49 17.63
C GLU A 275 14.37 -11.20 18.24
N GLY A 276 13.46 -10.37 18.76
CA GLY A 276 13.82 -9.11 19.41
C GLY A 276 13.98 -7.92 18.46
N ALA A 277 13.73 -8.11 17.15
CA ALA A 277 13.61 -6.98 16.23
C ALA A 277 12.32 -6.19 16.48
N VAL A 278 12.41 -4.87 16.30
CA VAL A 278 11.32 -3.92 16.56
C VAL A 278 10.20 -4.07 15.53
N GLY A 279 10.55 -4.34 14.27
CA GLY A 279 9.60 -4.41 13.14
C GLY A 279 9.18 -3.04 12.66
N GLY A 280 7.99 -2.91 12.07
CA GLY A 280 7.47 -1.61 11.58
C GLY A 280 6.83 -1.70 10.21
N HIS A 281 6.32 -0.57 9.71
CA HIS A 281 5.83 -0.47 8.35
C HIS A 281 7.00 -0.36 7.37
N SER A 282 7.09 -1.27 6.39
CA SER A 282 8.17 -1.37 5.40
C SER A 282 8.38 -0.16 4.48
N GLY A 283 7.44 0.78 4.47
CA GLY A 283 7.53 2.06 3.77
C GLY A 283 7.97 3.17 4.73
N VAL A 284 7.00 3.71 5.46
CA VAL A 284 7.17 4.75 6.50
C VAL A 284 8.36 4.52 7.43
N ASP A 285 8.55 3.33 8.03
CA ASP A 285 9.63 3.09 8.99
C ASP A 285 10.98 2.68 8.35
N VAL A 286 11.06 2.53 7.01
CA VAL A 286 12.26 1.95 6.37
C VAL A 286 13.53 2.77 6.57
N HIS A 287 13.37 4.09 6.71
CA HIS A 287 14.47 5.03 6.94
C HIS A 287 15.09 4.87 8.34
N GLN A 288 14.41 4.20 9.27
CA GLN A 288 14.90 4.00 10.64
C GLN A 288 15.96 2.90 10.74
N ASN A 289 16.32 2.26 9.62
CA ASN A 289 17.36 1.23 9.54
C ASN A 289 17.16 0.08 10.55
N ARG A 290 15.90 -0.26 10.84
CA ARG A 290 15.55 -1.37 11.74
C ARG A 290 15.96 -2.71 11.13
N ALA A 291 16.31 -3.65 11.99
CA ALA A 291 16.72 -4.99 11.58
C ALA A 291 15.56 -5.75 10.91
N ASN A 292 15.89 -6.48 9.84
CA ASN A 292 14.98 -7.44 9.23
C ASN A 292 15.32 -8.84 9.73
N ALA A 293 14.42 -9.46 10.51
CA ALA A 293 14.69 -10.76 11.15
C ALA A 293 15.01 -11.89 10.15
N LEU A 294 14.41 -11.88 8.95
CA LEU A 294 14.71 -12.87 7.90
C LEU A 294 16.13 -12.72 7.36
N ARG A 295 16.61 -11.48 7.19
CA ARG A 295 17.99 -11.18 6.79
C ARG A 295 18.99 -11.61 7.85
N CYS A 296 18.68 -11.36 9.12
CA CYS A 296 19.47 -11.80 10.25
C CYS A 296 19.52 -13.33 10.37
N LEU A 297 18.39 -14.01 10.12
CA LEU A 297 18.31 -15.47 10.06
C LEU A 297 19.20 -16.04 8.95
N GLY A 298 19.16 -15.45 7.74
CA GLY A 298 20.03 -15.82 6.64
C GLY A 298 21.51 -15.74 7.01
N ARG A 299 21.93 -14.62 7.60
CA ARG A 299 23.31 -14.44 8.07
C ARG A 299 23.70 -15.44 9.15
N ALA A 300 22.83 -15.70 10.13
CA ALA A 300 23.09 -16.67 11.19
C ALA A 300 23.24 -18.09 10.63
N ALA A 301 22.32 -18.52 9.77
CA ALA A 301 22.32 -19.84 9.16
C ALA A 301 23.50 -20.04 8.19
N ASP A 302 23.88 -19.01 7.42
CA ASP A 302 25.06 -19.05 6.54
C ASP A 302 26.37 -19.14 7.34
N THR A 303 26.48 -18.38 8.45
CA THR A 303 27.63 -18.46 9.36
C THR A 303 27.73 -19.84 10.03
N LEU A 304 26.59 -20.42 10.41
CA LEU A 304 26.53 -21.79 10.93
C LEU A 304 26.95 -22.80 9.86
N ALA A 305 26.51 -22.65 8.61
CA ALA A 305 26.87 -23.57 7.53
C ALA A 305 28.37 -23.55 7.22
N ALA A 306 29.02 -22.38 7.37
CA ALA A 306 30.47 -22.26 7.22
C ALA A 306 31.26 -22.90 8.37
N ALA A 307 30.69 -22.92 9.58
CA ALA A 307 31.35 -23.42 10.79
C ALA A 307 31.05 -24.90 11.10
N CYS A 308 29.86 -25.36 10.73
CA CYS A 308 29.35 -26.71 10.98
C CYS A 308 29.27 -27.47 9.66
N GLY A 309 30.12 -28.48 9.48
CA GLY A 309 30.28 -29.19 8.22
C GLY A 309 28.99 -29.89 7.79
N GLY A 310 28.52 -29.57 6.58
CA GLY A 310 27.35 -30.25 5.99
C GLY A 310 26.03 -29.90 6.67
N LEU A 311 25.88 -28.66 7.15
CA LEU A 311 24.60 -28.13 7.63
C LEU A 311 23.51 -28.24 6.57
N ARG A 312 22.30 -28.58 7.01
CA ARG A 312 21.10 -28.72 6.18
C ARG A 312 19.92 -28.04 6.83
N LEU A 313 19.08 -27.40 6.03
CA LEU A 313 17.80 -26.84 6.50
C LEU A 313 16.70 -27.90 6.44
N ALA A 314 15.65 -27.75 7.24
CA ALA A 314 14.45 -28.58 7.17
C ALA A 314 13.16 -27.76 6.99
N ALA A 315 13.18 -26.53 7.48
CA ALA A 315 12.09 -25.55 7.36
C ALA A 315 12.67 -24.15 7.55
N VAL A 316 12.03 -23.14 6.94
CA VAL A 316 12.32 -21.72 7.16
C VAL A 316 11.00 -20.97 7.13
N GLU A 317 10.76 -20.13 8.13
CA GLU A 317 9.58 -19.29 8.22
C GLU A 317 9.90 -17.95 8.89
N GLY A 318 9.21 -16.89 8.50
CA GLY A 318 9.32 -15.61 9.18
C GLY A 318 8.57 -14.49 8.47
N GLY A 319 8.24 -13.45 9.24
CA GLY A 319 7.38 -12.37 8.78
C GLY A 319 5.90 -12.73 8.73
N SER A 320 5.04 -11.72 8.72
CA SER A 320 3.59 -11.89 8.83
C SER A 320 2.80 -11.19 7.72
N LYS A 321 3.25 -10.02 7.28
CA LYS A 321 2.66 -9.25 6.19
C LYS A 321 3.77 -8.74 5.27
N ARG A 322 3.51 -8.69 3.97
CA ARG A 322 4.47 -8.21 2.94
C ARG A 322 4.99 -6.79 3.23
N ASN A 323 4.13 -5.94 3.77
CA ASN A 323 4.40 -4.55 4.08
C ASN A 323 4.90 -4.31 5.51
N ALA A 324 5.18 -5.36 6.29
CA ALA A 324 5.74 -5.25 7.63
C ALA A 324 7.22 -5.71 7.64
N ILE A 325 8.07 -4.97 8.36
CA ILE A 325 9.44 -5.39 8.64
C ILE A 325 9.38 -6.58 9.61
N PRO A 326 9.92 -7.75 9.26
CA PRO A 326 9.84 -8.95 10.09
C PRO A 326 10.53 -8.78 11.44
N ARG A 327 9.82 -9.12 12.51
CA ARG A 327 10.29 -9.06 13.91
C ARG A 327 10.94 -10.34 14.39
N GLU A 328 10.52 -11.44 13.81
CA GLU A 328 10.93 -12.78 14.16
C GLU A 328 11.04 -13.64 12.90
N ALA A 329 11.98 -14.58 12.94
CA ALA A 329 12.18 -15.55 11.89
C ALA A 329 12.83 -16.80 12.49
N THR A 330 12.48 -17.97 11.96
CA THR A 330 13.02 -19.24 12.45
C THR A 330 13.39 -20.18 11.32
N ALA A 331 14.37 -21.04 11.58
CA ALA A 331 14.73 -22.13 10.70
C ALA A 331 14.97 -23.41 11.51
N LEU A 332 14.62 -24.55 10.94
CA LEU A 332 15.09 -25.84 11.43
C LEU A 332 16.40 -26.16 10.74
N VAL A 333 17.47 -26.27 11.52
CA VAL A 333 18.84 -26.58 11.06
C VAL A 333 19.24 -27.97 11.55
N ALA A 334 19.92 -28.72 10.71
CA ALA A 334 20.47 -30.04 11.03
C ALA A 334 21.97 -30.07 10.71
N PHE A 335 22.77 -30.53 11.66
CA PHE A 335 24.23 -30.61 11.56
C PHE A 335 24.75 -31.74 12.46
N PRO A 336 26.02 -32.19 12.29
CA PRO A 336 26.61 -33.24 13.11
C PRO A 336 26.47 -32.98 14.63
N GLU A 337 26.08 -34.00 15.39
CA GLU A 337 25.90 -33.93 16.84
C GLU A 337 27.15 -33.42 17.59
N ALA A 338 28.33 -33.74 17.07
CA ALA A 338 29.60 -33.30 17.64
C ALA A 338 29.84 -31.78 17.54
N GLU A 339 29.07 -31.06 16.72
CA GLU A 339 29.23 -29.63 16.45
C GLU A 339 28.24 -28.75 17.24
N VAL A 340 27.45 -29.30 18.16
CA VAL A 340 26.50 -28.52 18.99
C VAL A 340 27.17 -27.34 19.71
N GLY A 341 28.31 -27.57 20.37
CA GLY A 341 29.04 -26.49 21.04
C GLY A 341 29.57 -25.43 20.08
N VAL A 342 29.97 -25.83 18.86
CA VAL A 342 30.40 -24.89 17.81
C VAL A 342 29.22 -24.04 17.35
N ALA A 343 28.05 -24.66 17.16
CA ALA A 343 26.84 -23.97 16.74
C ALA A 343 26.36 -22.95 17.80
N GLU A 344 26.43 -23.30 19.08
CA GLU A 344 26.13 -22.39 20.20
C GLU A 344 27.10 -21.20 20.23
N ASP A 345 28.41 -21.44 20.09
CA ASP A 345 29.43 -20.40 20.01
C ASP A 345 29.20 -19.46 18.80
N VAL A 346 28.78 -20.00 17.66
CA VAL A 346 28.43 -19.20 16.48
C VAL A 346 27.21 -18.32 16.76
N CYS A 347 26.15 -18.84 17.38
CA CYS A 347 24.98 -18.05 17.71
C CYS A 347 25.32 -16.90 18.68
N ALA A 348 26.18 -17.14 19.66
CA ALA A 348 26.67 -16.10 20.57
C ALA A 348 27.47 -15.02 19.82
N LYS A 349 28.36 -15.41 18.90
CA LYS A 349 29.14 -14.47 18.07
C LYS A 349 28.25 -13.65 17.12
N VAL A 350 27.28 -14.28 16.47
CA VAL A 350 26.33 -13.59 15.59
C VAL A 350 25.47 -12.63 16.39
N THR A 351 24.99 -13.03 17.57
CA THR A 351 24.23 -12.15 18.48
C THR A 351 25.05 -10.92 18.87
N ALA A 352 26.31 -11.09 19.26
CA ALA A 352 27.19 -9.97 19.60
C ALA A 352 27.41 -9.02 18.39
N ALA A 353 27.58 -9.57 17.19
CA ALA A 353 27.73 -8.77 15.97
C ALA A 353 26.45 -7.99 15.63
N LEU A 354 25.28 -8.62 15.75
CA LEU A 354 23.99 -7.97 15.52
C LEU A 354 23.70 -6.88 16.57
N ALA A 355 24.05 -7.13 17.83
CA ALA A 355 23.91 -6.13 18.90
C ALA A 355 24.83 -4.92 18.71
N GLU A 356 26.00 -5.08 18.09
CA GLU A 356 26.86 -3.97 17.69
C GLU A 356 26.24 -3.17 16.54
N GLU A 357 25.80 -3.86 15.49
CA GLU A 357 25.28 -3.26 14.26
C GLU A 357 23.96 -2.53 14.48
N PHE A 358 23.02 -3.16 15.19
CA PHE A 358 21.67 -2.65 15.44
C PHE A 358 21.49 -2.08 16.84
N ARG A 359 22.58 -1.68 17.51
CA ARG A 359 22.56 -1.15 18.89
C ARG A 359 21.50 -0.06 19.10
N ALA A 360 21.37 0.83 18.11
CA ALA A 360 20.47 1.98 18.21
C ALA A 360 19.01 1.65 17.87
N SER A 361 18.77 0.72 16.93
CA SER A 361 17.45 0.44 16.39
C SER A 361 16.78 -0.78 17.03
N ASP A 362 17.53 -1.84 17.31
CA ASP A 362 17.02 -3.15 17.75
C ASP A 362 17.89 -3.74 18.89
N PRO A 363 17.96 -3.08 20.07
CA PRO A 363 18.87 -3.47 21.15
C PRO A 363 18.57 -4.85 21.77
N ALA A 364 17.39 -5.41 21.52
CA ALA A 364 16.97 -6.73 22.00
C ALA A 364 17.19 -7.84 20.97
N LEU A 365 17.72 -7.52 19.79
CA LEU A 365 17.92 -8.48 18.70
C LEU A 365 18.89 -9.59 19.12
N GLY A 366 18.48 -10.84 18.95
CA GLY A 366 19.27 -12.00 19.35
C GLY A 366 19.04 -13.22 18.50
N VAL A 367 19.99 -14.15 18.59
CA VAL A 367 19.96 -15.45 17.91
C VAL A 367 20.18 -16.55 18.94
N ARG A 368 19.36 -17.60 18.89
CA ARG A 368 19.56 -18.80 19.73
C ARG A 368 19.21 -20.09 19.01
N LEU A 369 19.62 -21.19 19.62
CA LEU A 369 19.23 -22.55 19.23
C LEU A 369 18.33 -23.15 20.30
N GLU A 370 17.28 -23.82 19.85
CA GLU A 370 16.39 -24.62 20.68
C GLU A 370 16.40 -26.08 20.20
N GLU A 371 16.09 -27.02 21.08
CA GLU A 371 15.91 -28.43 20.68
C GLU A 371 14.71 -28.56 19.74
N ALA A 372 14.89 -29.33 18.67
CA ALA A 372 13.85 -29.58 17.69
C ALA A 372 14.01 -30.96 17.05
N THR A 373 13.01 -31.37 16.27
CA THR A 373 13.04 -32.60 15.49
C THR A 373 12.53 -32.32 14.08
N ALA A 374 13.02 -33.06 13.10
CA ALA A 374 12.52 -33.06 11.74
C ALA A 374 12.68 -34.46 11.13
N ALA A 375 11.68 -34.91 10.39
CA ALA A 375 11.72 -36.22 9.73
C ALA A 375 12.49 -36.17 8.41
N GLU A 376 12.36 -35.05 7.68
CA GLU A 376 13.01 -34.81 6.40
C GLU A 376 13.71 -33.45 6.40
N LEU A 377 14.80 -33.37 5.65
CA LEU A 377 15.59 -32.16 5.46
C LEU A 377 15.44 -31.69 4.01
N TYR A 378 15.68 -30.41 3.75
CA TYR A 378 15.98 -29.94 2.41
C TYR A 378 17.25 -30.61 1.89
N SER A 379 17.31 -30.86 0.57
CA SER A 379 18.50 -31.32 -0.15
C SER A 379 19.68 -30.34 0.06
N GLU A 380 20.91 -30.76 -0.24
CA GLU A 380 22.09 -29.89 -0.09
C GLU A 380 21.97 -28.68 -1.01
N ALA A 381 21.69 -28.94 -2.29
CA ALA A 381 21.41 -27.91 -3.28
C ALA A 381 20.24 -26.99 -2.90
N THR A 382 19.19 -27.52 -2.25
CA THR A 382 18.07 -26.71 -1.77
C THR A 382 18.50 -25.83 -0.59
N THR A 383 19.26 -26.38 0.35
CA THR A 383 19.81 -25.62 1.49
C THR A 383 20.62 -24.43 1.01
N GLU A 384 21.57 -24.65 0.09
CA GLU A 384 22.41 -23.59 -0.48
C GLU A 384 21.56 -22.49 -1.15
N LYS A 385 20.55 -22.87 -1.94
CA LYS A 385 19.68 -21.91 -2.62
C LYS A 385 18.82 -21.10 -1.65
N VAL A 386 18.30 -21.72 -0.59
CA VAL A 386 17.52 -21.02 0.43
C VAL A 386 18.39 -20.03 1.20
N LEU A 387 19.60 -20.44 1.62
CA LEU A 387 20.57 -19.54 2.26
C LEU A 387 20.96 -18.39 1.33
N ALA A 388 21.19 -18.68 0.05
CA ALA A 388 21.46 -17.66 -0.96
C ALA A 388 20.31 -16.66 -1.09
N LEU A 389 19.04 -17.09 -1.06
CA LEU A 389 17.91 -16.16 -1.11
C LEU A 389 17.84 -15.25 0.12
N LEU A 390 17.93 -15.81 1.33
CA LEU A 390 17.88 -15.03 2.58
C LEU A 390 19.03 -14.00 2.66
N THR A 391 20.18 -14.31 2.04
CA THR A 391 21.39 -13.47 2.07
C THR A 391 21.59 -12.60 0.82
N ALA A 392 20.95 -12.89 -0.32
CA ALA A 392 21.12 -12.10 -1.55
C ALA A 392 19.93 -11.18 -1.82
N VAL A 393 18.73 -11.51 -1.36
CA VAL A 393 17.57 -10.63 -1.52
C VAL A 393 17.82 -9.33 -0.75
N PRO A 394 17.84 -8.16 -1.42
CA PRO A 394 18.00 -6.88 -0.75
C PRO A 394 16.84 -6.61 0.22
N THR A 395 17.10 -5.86 1.29
CA THR A 395 16.08 -5.35 2.19
C THR A 395 16.53 -4.03 2.81
N GLY A 396 15.59 -3.12 3.06
CA GLY A 396 15.86 -1.77 3.54
C GLY A 396 15.93 -0.73 2.42
N VAL A 397 16.56 0.41 2.71
CA VAL A 397 16.77 1.52 1.78
C VAL A 397 17.79 1.12 0.70
N LEU A 398 17.45 1.36 -0.57
CA LEU A 398 18.33 1.13 -1.71
C LEU A 398 18.85 2.43 -2.33
N ALA A 399 18.05 3.49 -2.29
CA ALA A 399 18.44 4.81 -2.76
C ALA A 399 17.69 5.90 -1.98
N MET A 400 18.40 6.97 -1.63
CA MET A 400 17.83 8.24 -1.20
C MET A 400 17.52 9.11 -2.43
N ASN A 401 16.55 9.99 -2.31
CA ASN A 401 16.15 10.91 -3.37
C ASN A 401 17.28 11.91 -3.66
N ARG A 402 17.49 12.17 -4.96
CA ARG A 402 18.61 12.99 -5.45
C ARG A 402 18.41 14.49 -5.23
N GLU A 403 17.16 14.94 -5.10
CA GLU A 403 16.78 16.33 -4.88
C GLU A 403 16.35 16.59 -3.42
N LEU A 404 15.90 15.55 -2.72
CA LEU A 404 15.48 15.56 -1.32
C LEU A 404 16.31 14.54 -0.52
N PRO A 405 17.53 14.89 -0.04
CA PRO A 405 18.48 13.93 0.54
C PRO A 405 17.98 13.12 1.74
N ASP A 406 17.01 13.66 2.48
CA ASP A 406 16.42 13.01 3.66
C ASP A 406 15.20 12.11 3.32
N VAL A 407 14.80 12.06 2.04
CA VAL A 407 13.66 11.27 1.56
C VAL A 407 14.17 9.97 0.92
N VAL A 408 13.62 8.84 1.34
CA VAL A 408 13.88 7.55 0.68
C VAL A 408 13.25 7.58 -0.72
N GLU A 409 14.04 7.30 -1.77
CA GLU A 409 13.54 7.20 -3.14
C GLU A 409 13.10 5.77 -3.43
N THR A 410 13.94 4.78 -3.10
CA THR A 410 13.71 3.38 -3.43
C THR A 410 14.07 2.49 -2.25
N SER A 411 13.19 1.56 -1.91
CA SER A 411 13.43 0.53 -0.90
C SER A 411 12.83 -0.80 -1.32
N THR A 412 13.19 -1.86 -0.60
CA THR A 412 12.49 -3.14 -0.70
C THR A 412 12.51 -3.83 0.65
N ASN A 413 11.50 -4.65 0.94
CA ASN A 413 11.39 -5.37 2.20
C ASN A 413 11.26 -6.86 1.93
N LEU A 414 12.20 -7.67 2.44
CA LEU A 414 12.02 -9.11 2.53
C LEU A 414 10.99 -9.38 3.63
N GLY A 415 9.72 -9.50 3.26
CA GLY A 415 8.60 -9.36 4.19
C GLY A 415 8.07 -10.68 4.72
N VAL A 416 8.02 -11.71 3.88
CA VAL A 416 7.49 -13.04 4.28
C VAL A 416 8.30 -14.12 3.60
N VAL A 417 8.72 -15.13 4.37
CA VAL A 417 9.28 -16.38 3.85
C VAL A 417 8.55 -17.52 4.54
N GLY A 418 8.18 -18.53 3.76
CA GLY A 418 7.52 -19.72 4.29
C GLY A 418 7.32 -20.77 3.21
N GLU A 419 7.10 -22.01 3.62
CA GLU A 419 6.69 -23.06 2.68
C GLU A 419 5.29 -22.76 2.13
N VAL A 420 5.07 -23.02 0.84
CA VAL A 420 3.72 -22.97 0.25
C VAL A 420 2.87 -24.12 0.79
N GLU A 421 1.55 -24.01 0.67
CA GLU A 421 0.64 -25.10 1.00
C GLU A 421 1.06 -26.39 0.26
N GLY A 422 1.22 -27.49 1.01
CA GLY A 422 1.74 -28.76 0.48
C GLY A 422 3.25 -29.00 0.66
N GLY A 423 4.03 -27.99 1.05
CA GLY A 423 5.43 -28.15 1.48
C GLY A 423 6.44 -28.48 0.37
N GLU A 424 6.03 -28.30 -0.89
CA GLU A 424 6.79 -28.64 -2.10
C GLU A 424 7.69 -27.50 -2.63
N ALA A 425 7.43 -26.26 -2.19
CA ALA A 425 8.19 -25.08 -2.56
C ALA A 425 8.29 -24.10 -1.38
N LEU A 426 9.31 -23.24 -1.41
CA LEU A 426 9.46 -22.11 -0.51
C LEU A 426 9.04 -20.84 -1.25
N SER A 427 8.13 -20.06 -0.66
CA SER A 427 7.81 -18.71 -1.08
C SER A 427 8.72 -17.71 -0.36
N VAL A 428 9.28 -16.77 -1.12
CA VAL A 428 10.09 -15.65 -0.64
C VAL A 428 9.50 -14.38 -1.23
N LEU A 429 8.78 -13.62 -0.40
CA LEU A 429 8.01 -12.46 -0.81
C LEU A 429 8.71 -11.16 -0.42
N SER A 430 8.91 -10.30 -1.43
CA SER A 430 9.46 -8.95 -1.25
C SER A 430 8.47 -7.89 -1.68
N CYS A 431 8.33 -6.84 -0.86
CA CYS A 431 7.54 -5.65 -1.16
C CYS A 431 8.51 -4.52 -1.55
N THR A 432 8.55 -4.16 -2.83
CA THR A 432 9.42 -3.10 -3.36
C THR A 432 8.64 -1.79 -3.47
N ARG A 433 9.29 -0.66 -3.16
CA ARG A 433 8.70 0.68 -3.23
C ARG A 433 9.64 1.66 -3.90
N SER A 434 9.10 2.56 -4.73
CA SER A 434 9.87 3.69 -5.25
C SER A 434 8.98 4.85 -5.69
N SER A 435 9.40 6.09 -5.44
CA SER A 435 8.77 7.27 -6.06
C SER A 435 9.09 7.41 -7.56
N ILE A 436 10.01 6.60 -8.09
CA ILE A 436 10.39 6.56 -9.50
C ILE A 436 10.03 5.19 -10.09
N GLY A 437 9.00 5.15 -10.95
CA GLY A 437 8.52 3.91 -11.58
C GLY A 437 9.61 3.06 -12.26
N PRO A 438 10.50 3.64 -13.09
CA PRO A 438 11.63 2.89 -13.65
C PRO A 438 12.59 2.29 -12.61
N ALA A 439 12.80 2.96 -11.46
CA ALA A 439 13.65 2.44 -10.40
C ALA A 439 12.97 1.28 -9.63
N LEU A 440 11.67 1.39 -9.38
CA LEU A 440 10.84 0.29 -8.85
C LEU A 440 11.03 -0.97 -9.70
N GLU A 441 10.81 -0.85 -11.01
CA GLU A 441 10.89 -1.98 -11.93
C GLU A 441 12.32 -2.52 -12.08
N GLY A 442 13.33 -1.65 -11.98
CA GLY A 442 14.74 -2.09 -11.95
C GLY A 442 15.05 -3.05 -10.79
N VAL A 443 14.54 -2.76 -9.59
CA VAL A 443 14.71 -3.64 -8.42
C VAL A 443 13.97 -4.96 -8.61
N ARG A 444 12.72 -4.91 -9.08
CA ARG A 444 11.88 -6.10 -9.34
C ARG A 444 12.46 -7.00 -10.42
N GLN A 445 13.06 -6.41 -11.46
CA GLN A 445 13.82 -7.14 -12.48
C GLN A 445 15.05 -7.84 -11.88
N GLY A 446 15.77 -7.19 -10.97
CA GLY A 446 16.89 -7.79 -10.24
C GLY A 446 16.48 -9.01 -9.41
N LEU A 447 15.40 -8.88 -8.63
CA LEU A 447 14.81 -9.98 -7.86
C LEU A 447 14.36 -11.14 -8.77
N THR A 448 13.75 -10.80 -9.90
CA THR A 448 13.34 -11.78 -10.91
C THR A 448 14.53 -12.54 -11.50
N ALA A 449 15.62 -11.82 -11.82
CA ALA A 449 16.84 -12.43 -12.34
C ALA A 449 17.49 -13.36 -11.30
N LEU A 450 17.53 -12.95 -10.03
CA LEU A 450 18.02 -13.77 -8.92
C LEU A 450 17.21 -15.06 -8.77
N GLY A 451 15.88 -14.98 -8.73
CA GLY A 451 15.01 -16.15 -8.64
C GLY A 451 15.24 -17.13 -9.80
N ARG A 452 15.31 -16.62 -11.04
CA ARG A 452 15.59 -17.45 -12.23
C ARG A 452 16.96 -18.12 -12.17
N ALA A 453 17.99 -17.41 -11.71
CA ALA A 453 19.34 -17.95 -11.58
C ALA A 453 19.40 -19.13 -10.59
N LEU A 454 18.53 -19.16 -9.58
CA LEU A 454 18.43 -20.24 -8.61
C LEU A 454 17.45 -21.36 -9.03
N GLY A 455 16.81 -21.23 -10.20
CA GLY A 455 15.84 -22.18 -10.73
C GLY A 455 14.46 -22.08 -10.06
N ALA A 456 14.12 -20.93 -9.50
CA ALA A 456 12.80 -20.65 -8.95
C ALA A 456 11.84 -20.10 -10.02
N ARG A 457 10.54 -20.29 -9.80
CA ARG A 457 9.50 -19.51 -10.48
C ARG A 457 9.41 -18.14 -9.82
N VAL A 458 9.11 -17.09 -10.58
CA VAL A 458 8.91 -15.75 -10.02
C VAL A 458 7.55 -15.22 -10.44
N ASN A 459 6.77 -14.76 -9.47
CA ASN A 459 5.51 -14.05 -9.68
C ASN A 459 5.73 -12.57 -9.35
N ALA A 460 5.30 -11.68 -10.23
CA ALA A 460 5.41 -10.24 -10.04
C ALA A 460 4.16 -9.60 -10.66
N ASP A 461 3.22 -9.19 -9.81
CA ASP A 461 1.95 -8.59 -10.25
C ASP A 461 2.17 -7.17 -10.79
N ALA A 462 1.13 -6.53 -11.32
CA ALA A 462 1.25 -5.13 -11.72
C ALA A 462 1.62 -4.27 -10.50
N ALA A 463 2.64 -3.42 -10.63
CA ALA A 463 2.91 -2.38 -9.63
C ALA A 463 1.88 -1.26 -9.76
N TYR A 464 1.60 -0.58 -8.64
CA TYR A 464 0.95 0.71 -8.68
C TYR A 464 2.01 1.83 -8.81
N PRO A 465 1.72 2.89 -9.56
CA PRO A 465 2.65 3.98 -9.78
C PRO A 465 2.92 4.79 -8.52
N GLY A 466 4.10 5.38 -8.48
CA GLY A 466 4.42 6.43 -7.53
C GLY A 466 4.03 7.80 -8.06
N TRP A 467 4.05 8.76 -7.16
CA TRP A 467 3.91 10.17 -7.49
C TRP A 467 5.25 10.85 -7.24
N ALA A 468 5.96 11.17 -8.32
CA ALA A 468 7.21 11.90 -8.23
C ALA A 468 6.96 13.36 -7.84
N PRO A 469 7.74 13.93 -6.90
CA PRO A 469 7.57 15.31 -6.49
C PRO A 469 7.90 16.30 -7.61
N ASP A 470 6.98 17.23 -7.86
CA ASP A 470 7.21 18.40 -8.73
C ASP A 470 7.29 19.67 -7.88
N LEU A 471 8.52 20.04 -7.51
CA LEU A 471 8.78 21.24 -6.70
C LEU A 471 8.54 22.55 -7.48
N SER A 472 8.31 22.47 -8.79
CA SER A 472 8.00 23.62 -9.66
C SER A 472 6.51 23.84 -9.90
N SER A 473 5.63 22.99 -9.33
CA SER A 473 4.18 23.08 -9.47
C SER A 473 3.65 24.45 -9.03
N ARG A 474 2.73 25.00 -9.85
CA ARG A 474 2.04 26.27 -9.56
C ARG A 474 1.10 26.11 -8.37
N LEU A 475 0.43 24.96 -8.28
CA LEU A 475 -0.42 24.61 -7.15
C LEU A 475 0.36 24.57 -5.84
N LEU A 476 1.53 23.93 -5.82
CA LEU A 476 2.39 23.90 -4.63
C LEU A 476 2.86 25.30 -4.23
N ALA A 477 3.28 26.11 -5.19
CA ALA A 477 3.70 27.48 -4.93
C ALA A 477 2.57 28.34 -4.32
N LEU A 478 1.35 28.22 -4.86
CA LEU A 478 0.18 28.89 -4.32
C LEU A 478 -0.17 28.37 -2.92
N PHE A 479 -0.17 27.06 -2.71
CA PHE A 479 -0.45 26.47 -1.41
C PHE A 479 0.49 26.99 -0.32
N LYS A 480 1.80 27.07 -0.61
CA LYS A 480 2.78 27.64 0.33
C LYS A 480 2.42 29.07 0.75
N GLN A 481 2.01 29.90 -0.20
CA GLN A 481 1.60 31.28 0.06
C GLN A 481 0.34 31.34 0.93
N VAL A 482 -0.71 30.59 0.56
CA VAL A 482 -1.97 30.55 1.30
C VAL A 482 -1.74 30.03 2.71
N HIS A 483 -0.99 28.94 2.87
CA HIS A 483 -0.67 28.37 4.16
C HIS A 483 0.12 29.36 5.04
N GLU A 484 1.09 30.08 4.48
CA GLU A 484 1.83 31.11 5.23
C GLU A 484 0.95 32.27 5.68
N VAL A 485 -0.01 32.70 4.86
CA VAL A 485 -1.00 33.73 5.23
C VAL A 485 -1.93 33.24 6.34
N GLU A 486 -2.47 32.03 6.22
CA GLU A 486 -3.46 31.49 7.16
C GLU A 486 -2.86 31.04 8.50
N THR A 487 -1.60 30.57 8.49
CA THR A 487 -0.97 29.96 9.68
C THR A 487 0.20 30.78 10.25
N GLY A 488 0.68 31.79 9.52
CA GLY A 488 1.86 32.59 9.89
C GLY A 488 3.20 31.90 9.64
N LYS A 489 3.21 30.71 9.03
CA LYS A 489 4.44 29.98 8.67
C LYS A 489 4.27 29.19 7.36
N PRO A 490 5.34 29.02 6.56
CA PRO A 490 5.27 28.14 5.40
C PRO A 490 5.00 26.68 5.82
N PRO A 491 4.36 25.88 4.95
CA PRO A 491 4.17 24.46 5.23
C PRO A 491 5.49 23.70 5.04
N GLU A 492 5.60 22.58 5.73
CA GLU A 492 6.66 21.61 5.49
C GLU A 492 6.29 20.74 4.27
N VAL A 493 7.19 20.66 3.30
CA VAL A 493 6.97 19.85 2.09
C VAL A 493 7.46 18.45 2.37
N MET A 494 6.57 17.46 2.24
CA MET A 494 6.89 16.06 2.50
C MET A 494 6.63 15.16 1.29
N VAL A 495 7.33 14.03 1.29
CA VAL A 495 7.11 12.91 0.36
C VAL A 495 6.96 11.67 1.22
N ILE A 496 5.84 10.98 1.10
CA ILE A 496 5.60 9.77 1.89
C ILE A 496 6.19 8.55 1.18
N HIS A 497 6.98 7.74 1.89
CA HIS A 497 7.49 6.48 1.33
C HIS A 497 6.46 5.34 1.48
N ALA A 498 5.22 5.63 1.14
CA ALA A 498 4.07 4.74 1.11
C ALA A 498 3.23 5.05 -0.15
N GLY A 499 2.20 4.23 -0.42
CA GLY A 499 1.28 4.48 -1.52
C GLY A 499 0.25 5.53 -1.11
N LEU A 500 -0.10 6.42 -2.03
CA LEU A 500 -1.28 7.27 -2.00
C LEU A 500 -1.99 7.12 -3.35
N GLU A 501 -3.31 7.30 -3.37
CA GLU A 501 -4.09 7.27 -4.61
C GLU A 501 -3.62 8.33 -5.63
N CYS A 502 -2.98 9.42 -5.17
CA CYS A 502 -2.39 10.46 -6.01
C CYS A 502 -1.48 9.91 -7.12
N GLY A 503 -0.66 8.88 -6.84
CA GLY A 503 0.21 8.27 -7.86
C GLY A 503 -0.59 7.65 -9.01
N ILE A 504 -1.68 6.97 -8.67
CA ILE A 504 -2.56 6.32 -9.64
C ILE A 504 -3.38 7.35 -10.40
N LEU A 505 -3.99 8.30 -9.68
CA LEU A 505 -4.81 9.36 -10.27
C LEU A 505 -3.98 10.24 -11.21
N GLY A 506 -2.74 10.58 -10.85
CA GLY A 506 -1.82 11.32 -11.72
C GLY A 506 -1.45 10.60 -13.01
N GLU A 507 -1.29 9.27 -12.97
CA GLU A 507 -1.07 8.45 -14.18
C GLU A 507 -2.34 8.37 -15.04
N ARG A 508 -3.51 8.18 -14.42
CA ARG A 508 -4.82 8.05 -15.09
C ARG A 508 -5.27 9.36 -15.74
N PHE A 509 -4.94 10.50 -15.14
CA PHE A 509 -5.31 11.83 -15.61
C PHE A 509 -4.06 12.69 -15.88
N PRO A 510 -3.37 12.48 -17.02
CA PRO A 510 -2.13 13.20 -17.32
C PRO A 510 -2.28 14.73 -17.31
N GLY A 511 -1.26 15.39 -16.79
CA GLY A 511 -1.22 16.86 -16.67
C GLY A 511 -1.94 17.41 -15.45
N MET A 512 -2.33 16.56 -14.50
CA MET A 512 -2.93 16.97 -13.24
C MET A 512 -1.87 17.48 -12.26
N GLU A 513 -2.01 18.72 -11.80
CA GLU A 513 -1.27 19.25 -10.65
C GLU A 513 -1.94 18.76 -9.37
N MET A 514 -1.16 18.21 -8.44
CA MET A 514 -1.69 17.55 -7.24
C MET A 514 -0.96 18.05 -6.01
N ILE A 515 -1.68 18.19 -4.90
CA ILE A 515 -1.13 18.24 -3.54
C ILE A 515 -2.01 17.39 -2.64
N SER A 516 -1.44 16.92 -1.52
CA SER A 516 -2.15 16.19 -0.49
C SER A 516 -1.99 16.89 0.85
N ILE A 517 -3.11 17.16 1.52
CA ILE A 517 -3.19 17.91 2.79
C ILE A 517 -4.23 17.29 3.71
N GLY A 518 -4.19 17.58 5.00
CA GLY A 518 -5.24 17.13 5.91
C GLY A 518 -4.99 17.54 7.36
N PRO A 519 -5.92 17.22 8.26
CA PRO A 519 -5.79 17.54 9.68
C PRO A 519 -4.90 16.52 10.40
N THR A 520 -4.48 16.87 11.61
CA THR A 520 -3.73 15.96 12.48
C THR A 520 -4.60 14.80 12.95
N MET A 521 -4.17 13.59 12.59
CA MET A 521 -4.72 12.31 13.02
C MET A 521 -3.61 11.48 13.66
N LEU A 522 -3.94 10.68 14.67
CA LEU A 522 -2.96 9.83 15.37
C LEU A 522 -3.55 8.44 15.60
N GLY A 523 -2.70 7.42 15.45
CA GLY A 523 -3.11 6.02 15.65
C GLY A 523 -4.03 5.51 14.54
N VAL A 524 -3.91 6.08 13.34
CA VAL A 524 -4.62 5.63 12.14
C VAL A 524 -4.42 4.12 11.92
N HIS A 525 -5.48 3.44 11.47
CA HIS A 525 -5.57 1.99 11.28
C HIS A 525 -5.47 1.13 12.57
N ALA A 526 -5.53 1.75 13.75
CA ALA A 526 -5.47 1.03 15.02
C ALA A 526 -6.58 1.45 16.00
N PRO A 527 -6.97 0.56 16.94
CA PRO A 527 -7.84 0.94 18.05
C PRO A 527 -7.27 2.11 18.85
N GLY A 528 -8.10 3.11 19.16
CA GLY A 528 -7.67 4.35 19.80
C GLY A 528 -7.25 5.44 18.81
N GLU A 529 -7.52 5.23 17.51
CA GLU A 529 -7.44 6.27 16.48
C GLU A 529 -8.16 7.54 16.92
N ARG A 530 -7.52 8.68 16.69
CA ARG A 530 -8.03 9.98 17.12
C ARG A 530 -7.76 11.11 16.14
N LEU A 531 -8.74 12.01 16.01
CA LEU A 531 -8.74 13.19 15.15
C LEU A 531 -8.72 14.46 16.00
N SER A 532 -7.80 15.39 15.72
CA SER A 532 -7.76 16.67 16.42
C SER A 532 -8.87 17.60 15.92
N ILE A 533 -9.72 18.03 16.84
CA ILE A 533 -10.83 18.94 16.59
C ILE A 533 -10.30 20.30 16.13
N SER A 534 -9.35 20.87 16.86
CA SER A 534 -8.79 22.19 16.53
C SER A 534 -8.03 22.19 15.21
N SER A 535 -7.31 21.12 14.90
CA SER A 535 -6.61 20.92 13.63
C SER A 535 -7.61 20.79 12.47
N THR A 536 -8.66 20.00 12.63
CA THR A 536 -9.74 19.86 11.62
C THR A 536 -10.37 21.20 11.26
N ARG A 537 -10.62 22.06 12.26
CA ARG A 537 -11.15 23.40 12.01
C ARG A 537 -10.20 24.26 11.17
N ARG A 538 -8.90 24.24 11.47
CA ARG A 538 -7.89 25.00 10.74
C ARG A 538 -7.67 24.46 9.33
N PHE A 539 -7.61 23.14 9.19
CA PHE A 539 -7.58 22.44 7.90
C PHE A 539 -8.74 22.88 7.00
N TYR A 540 -9.97 22.87 7.51
CA TYR A 540 -11.12 23.27 6.70
C TYR A 540 -11.12 24.76 6.32
N ALA A 541 -10.64 25.63 7.22
CA ALA A 541 -10.43 27.04 6.90
C ALA A 541 -9.38 27.24 5.79
N LEU A 542 -8.26 26.52 5.89
CA LEU A 542 -7.18 26.52 4.90
C LEU A 542 -7.66 26.00 3.54
N LEU A 543 -8.46 24.92 3.51
CA LEU A 543 -9.06 24.38 2.30
C LEU A 543 -9.91 25.45 1.58
N LYS A 544 -10.77 26.15 2.32
CA LYS A 544 -11.58 27.25 1.75
C LYS A 544 -10.72 28.41 1.24
N ALA A 545 -9.70 28.81 1.99
CA ALA A 545 -8.78 29.86 1.58
C ALA A 545 -8.03 29.49 0.29
N LEU A 546 -7.61 28.22 0.16
CA LEU A 546 -6.95 27.71 -1.02
C LEU A 546 -7.88 27.71 -2.24
N LEU A 547 -9.13 27.27 -2.07
CA LEU A 547 -10.15 27.32 -3.12
C LEU A 547 -10.38 28.74 -3.63
N GLU A 548 -10.43 29.74 -2.73
CA GLU A 548 -10.54 31.15 -3.12
C GLU A 548 -9.30 31.66 -3.86
N ALA A 549 -8.11 31.20 -3.43
CA ALA A 549 -6.84 31.60 -4.00
C ALA A 549 -6.54 30.97 -5.38
N LEU A 550 -7.28 29.96 -5.81
CA LEU A 550 -7.17 29.32 -7.14
C LEU A 550 -7.77 30.16 -8.28
N CYS A 551 -8.47 31.26 -7.95
CA CYS A 551 -9.00 32.27 -8.87
C CYS A 551 -8.07 32.70 -10.04
N PRO A 552 -6.74 32.85 -9.87
CA PRO A 552 -5.85 33.38 -10.91
C PRO A 552 -5.10 32.32 -11.74
N LEU A 553 -5.35 31.03 -11.57
CA LEU A 553 -4.52 29.93 -12.15
C LEU A 553 -4.93 29.40 -13.52
#